data_AF-A0A0S9LHL1-F1
#
_entry.id   AF-A0A0S9LHL1-F1
#
_cell.length_a   1.000
_cell.length_b   1.000
_cell.length_c   1.000
_cell.angle_alpha   90.00
_cell.angle_beta   90.00
_cell.angle_gamma   90.00
#
_symmetry.space_group_name_H-M   'P 1'
#
loop_
_entity.id
_entity.type
_entity.pdbx_description
1 polymer ?
#
loop_
_entity_poly.entity_id
_entity_poly.type
_entity_poly.pdbx_seq_one_letter_code
_entity_poly.pdbx_strand_id
1 'polypeptide(L)'
;MSGIPEVIISLYDRLPTNGGSALASGTASWPAQGEYFFDAFWHPVAVTPLHTYYLLITSTASFWGSADGYSDGAYEGTSLDGFTQPPGTDFVFSTFADDGVVAEVSEPGSLALLGLGLLGILARRGVRYRLHV
;
A
#
# COMPACT_ATOMS: atom_id res chain seq x y z
N MET A 1 -23.11 -27.76 6.21
CA MET A 1 -23.32 -26.60 5.32
C MET A 1 -22.13 -26.55 4.38
N SER A 2 -22.32 -26.83 3.09
CA SER A 2 -21.24 -26.82 2.09
C SER A 2 -21.32 -25.49 1.35
N GLY A 3 -20.69 -24.47 1.93
CA GLY A 3 -20.35 -23.23 1.24
C GLY A 3 -18.89 -23.27 0.84
N ILE A 4 -18.53 -22.56 -0.24
CA ILE A 4 -17.13 -22.31 -0.57
C ILE A 4 -16.52 -21.55 0.64
N PRO A 5 -15.35 -21.93 1.15
CA PRO A 5 -14.73 -21.18 2.23
C PRO A 5 -14.54 -19.70 1.84
N GLU A 6 -14.62 -18.82 2.83
CA GLU A 6 -14.39 -17.40 2.62
C GLU A 6 -13.10 -16.97 3.28
N VAL A 7 -12.40 -16.06 2.62
CA VAL A 7 -11.23 -15.35 3.15
C VAL A 7 -11.65 -13.91 3.40
N ILE A 8 -11.35 -13.40 4.59
CA ILE A 8 -11.60 -12.02 4.97
C ILE A 8 -10.25 -11.36 5.19
N ILE A 9 -9.99 -10.28 4.46
CA ILE A 9 -8.82 -9.41 4.64
C ILE A 9 -9.31 -8.12 5.27
N SER A 10 -8.68 -7.72 6.38
CA SER A 10 -9.04 -6.50 7.10
C SER A 10 -7.81 -5.64 7.38
N LEU A 11 -7.96 -4.33 7.20
CA LEU A 11 -6.94 -3.33 7.52
C LEU A 11 -7.20 -2.76 8.92
N TYR A 12 -6.17 -2.69 9.76
CA TYR A 12 -6.23 -2.17 11.12
C TYR A 12 -5.21 -1.07 11.38
N ASP A 13 -5.55 -0.14 12.28
CA ASP A 13 -4.67 0.93 12.74
C ASP A 13 -3.63 0.49 13.78
N ARG A 14 -3.86 -0.64 14.46
CA ARG A 14 -2.94 -1.34 15.38
C ARG A 14 -3.24 -2.83 15.34
N LEU A 15 -2.38 -3.66 15.94
CA LEU A 15 -2.72 -5.06 16.16
C LEU A 15 -4.05 -5.20 16.93
N PRO A 16 -4.98 -6.07 16.50
CA PRO A 16 -6.25 -6.29 17.20
C PRO A 16 -6.10 -6.62 18.69
N THR A 17 -5.07 -7.40 19.05
CA THR A 17 -4.73 -7.74 20.44
C THR A 17 -4.25 -6.55 21.28
N ASN A 18 -3.92 -5.43 20.65
CA ASN A 18 -3.47 -4.20 21.29
C ASN A 18 -4.47 -3.04 21.09
N GLY A 19 -5.76 -3.36 21.04
CA GLY A 19 -6.85 -2.37 20.91
C GLY A 19 -6.96 -1.74 19.53
N GLY A 20 -6.47 -2.40 18.49
CA GLY A 20 -6.63 -1.96 17.11
C GLY A 20 -8.08 -1.95 16.64
N SER A 21 -8.42 -0.95 15.84
CA SER A 21 -9.72 -0.80 15.18
C SER A 21 -9.60 -1.12 13.68
N ALA A 22 -10.58 -1.86 13.17
CA ALA A 22 -10.67 -2.13 11.73
C ALA A 22 -11.01 -0.84 10.99
N LEU A 23 -10.20 -0.49 9.99
CA LEU A 23 -10.38 0.65 9.10
C LEU A 23 -11.15 0.24 7.84
N ALA A 24 -10.89 -0.98 7.35
CA ALA A 24 -11.57 -1.55 6.20
C ALA A 24 -11.56 -3.07 6.26
N SER A 25 -12.48 -3.70 5.54
CA SER A 25 -12.55 -5.16 5.39
C SER A 25 -13.15 -5.53 4.04
N GLY A 26 -12.63 -6.59 3.44
CA GLY A 26 -13.15 -7.18 2.22
C GLY A 26 -13.16 -8.70 2.32
N THR A 27 -14.15 -9.30 1.68
CA THR A 27 -14.32 -10.76 1.62
C THR A 27 -14.03 -11.25 0.22
N ALA A 28 -13.31 -12.36 0.12
CA ALA A 28 -13.05 -13.09 -1.11
C ALA A 28 -13.54 -14.53 -0.94
N SER A 29 -14.02 -15.13 -2.03
CA SER A 29 -14.27 -16.57 -2.07
C SER A 29 -12.93 -17.32 -2.19
N TRP A 30 -12.86 -18.52 -1.62
CA TRP A 30 -11.70 -19.39 -1.80
C TRP A 30 -11.44 -19.66 -3.30
N PRO A 31 -10.18 -19.58 -3.75
CA PRO A 31 -9.85 -19.81 -5.15
C PRO A 31 -10.22 -21.23 -5.60
N ALA A 32 -10.49 -21.38 -6.90
CA ALA A 32 -10.74 -22.70 -7.47
C ALA A 32 -9.49 -23.59 -7.36
N GLN A 33 -9.65 -24.91 -7.50
CA GLN A 33 -8.51 -25.83 -7.45
C GLN A 33 -7.49 -25.47 -8.56
N GLY A 34 -6.24 -25.20 -8.17
CA GLY A 34 -5.17 -24.79 -9.08
C GLY A 34 -4.96 -23.28 -9.20
N GLU A 35 -5.81 -22.48 -8.54
CA GLU A 35 -5.62 -21.04 -8.36
C GLU A 35 -5.03 -20.76 -6.96
N TYR A 36 -4.16 -19.75 -6.88
CA TYR A 36 -3.43 -19.40 -5.65
C TYR A 36 -3.63 -17.94 -5.23
N PHE A 37 -4.47 -17.21 -5.95
CA PHE A 37 -4.74 -15.79 -5.73
C PHE A 37 -6.22 -15.59 -5.42
N PHE A 38 -6.51 -14.69 -4.50
CA PHE A 38 -7.85 -14.21 -4.20
C PHE A 38 -7.80 -12.70 -4.05
N ASP A 39 -8.81 -12.03 -4.56
CA ASP A 39 -8.92 -10.57 -4.52
C ASP A 39 -10.03 -10.16 -3.56
N ALA A 40 -9.69 -9.30 -2.60
CA ALA A 40 -10.64 -8.66 -1.70
C ALA A 40 -10.63 -7.15 -1.97
N PHE A 41 -11.82 -6.56 -2.08
CA PHE A 41 -11.99 -5.14 -2.38
C PHE A 41 -12.74 -4.44 -1.25
N TRP A 42 -12.36 -3.19 -0.99
CA TRP A 42 -13.04 -2.29 -0.06
C TRP A 42 -12.91 -0.84 -0.55
N HIS A 43 -13.73 0.07 -0.01
CA HIS A 43 -13.65 1.49 -0.35
C HIS A 43 -12.34 2.10 0.15
N PRO A 44 -11.70 3.02 -0.60
CA PRO A 44 -10.46 3.67 -0.17
C PRO A 44 -10.58 4.30 1.22
N VAL A 45 -9.55 4.08 2.05
CA VAL A 45 -9.45 4.65 3.40
C VAL A 45 -8.28 5.61 3.49
N ALA A 46 -8.48 6.72 4.19
CA ALA A 46 -7.40 7.67 4.44
C ALA A 46 -6.37 7.07 5.42
N VAL A 47 -5.10 7.12 5.06
CA VAL A 47 -3.98 6.70 5.91
C VAL A 47 -3.09 7.90 6.22
N THR A 48 -2.49 7.87 7.41
CA THR A 48 -1.51 8.87 7.83
C THR A 48 -0.12 8.40 7.42
N PRO A 49 0.67 9.21 6.70
CA PRO A 49 2.05 8.87 6.38
C PRO A 49 2.87 8.55 7.63
N LEU A 50 3.82 7.62 7.49
CA LEU A 50 4.72 7.17 8.58
C LEU A 50 4.00 6.48 9.76
N HIS A 51 2.74 6.10 9.58
CA HIS A 51 2.02 5.24 10.51
C HIS A 51 2.07 3.78 10.02
N THR A 52 2.29 2.85 10.95
CA THR A 52 2.23 1.41 10.66
C THR A 52 0.78 0.95 10.70
N TYR A 53 0.37 0.23 9.66
CA TYR A 53 -0.93 -0.41 9.56
C TYR A 53 -0.75 -1.93 9.47
N TYR A 54 -1.79 -2.67 9.84
CA TYR A 54 -1.74 -4.12 9.93
C TYR A 54 -2.83 -4.74 9.06
N LEU A 55 -2.48 -5.81 8.34
CA LEU A 55 -3.45 -6.65 7.64
C LEU A 55 -3.74 -7.88 8.50
N LEU A 56 -5.02 -8.13 8.76
CA LEU A 56 -5.52 -9.36 9.36
C LEU A 56 -6.22 -10.18 8.28
N ILE A 57 -5.71 -11.38 8.04
CA ILE A 57 -6.32 -12.37 7.15
C ILE A 57 -6.95 -13.46 8.01
N THR A 58 -8.24 -13.69 7.83
CA THR A 58 -8.97 -14.79 8.47
C THR A 58 -9.66 -15.62 7.41
N SER A 59 -9.84 -16.91 7.66
CA SER A 59 -10.51 -17.82 6.73
C SER A 59 -11.29 -18.86 7.50
N THR A 60 -12.41 -19.31 6.92
CA THR A 60 -13.17 -20.46 7.45
C THR A 60 -12.51 -21.80 7.08
N ALA A 61 -11.48 -21.79 6.22
CA ALA A 61 -10.66 -22.94 5.88
C ALA A 61 -9.19 -22.69 6.26
N SER A 62 -8.44 -23.77 6.52
CA SER A 62 -7.01 -23.68 6.72
C SER A 62 -6.34 -23.17 5.45
N PHE A 63 -5.62 -22.05 5.55
CA PHE A 63 -4.84 -21.48 4.46
C PHE A 63 -3.37 -21.49 4.81
N TRP A 64 -2.55 -21.67 3.78
CA TRP A 64 -1.09 -21.61 3.86
C TRP A 64 -0.62 -20.66 2.76
N GLY A 65 0.34 -19.79 3.07
CA GLY A 65 1.12 -19.11 2.04
C GLY A 65 1.90 -20.14 1.21
N SER A 66 2.29 -19.76 -0.01
CA SER A 66 3.10 -20.65 -0.86
C SER A 66 4.42 -21.00 -0.17
N ALA A 67 4.90 -22.24 -0.35
CA ALA A 67 6.18 -22.74 0.16
C ALA A 67 7.40 -22.29 -0.68
N ASP A 68 7.22 -21.32 -1.56
CA ASP A 68 8.28 -20.77 -2.43
C ASP A 68 8.97 -19.58 -1.74
N GLY A 69 9.63 -19.84 -0.62
CA GLY A 69 10.37 -18.81 0.11
C GLY A 69 11.60 -18.30 -0.66
N TYR A 70 11.77 -16.98 -0.72
CA TYR A 70 13.02 -16.35 -1.18
C TYR A 70 14.05 -16.33 -0.04
N SER A 71 15.34 -16.46 -0.37
CA SER A 71 16.44 -16.51 0.61
C SER A 71 16.61 -15.23 1.45
N ASP A 72 16.10 -14.09 0.96
CA ASP A 72 16.30 -12.75 1.55
C ASP A 72 14.99 -12.03 1.93
N GLY A 73 13.84 -12.69 1.88
CA GLY A 73 12.53 -12.05 2.04
C GLY A 73 11.65 -12.75 3.07
N ALA A 74 12.02 -12.72 4.34
CA ALA A 74 11.10 -13.12 5.39
C ALA A 74 10.29 -11.89 5.84
N TYR A 75 9.04 -11.77 5.36
CA TYR A 75 8.05 -10.97 6.06
C TYR A 75 7.63 -11.72 7.33
N GLU A 76 7.63 -11.05 8.48
CA GLU A 76 7.23 -11.66 9.76
C GLU A 76 5.70 -11.70 9.85
N GLY A 77 5.09 -12.81 9.41
CA GLY A 77 3.69 -13.11 9.65
C GLY A 77 3.51 -13.74 11.03
N THR A 78 3.05 -12.97 12.01
CA THR A 78 2.63 -13.50 13.31
C THR A 78 1.12 -13.76 13.28
N SER A 79 0.65 -14.97 13.62
CA SER A 79 -0.78 -15.08 13.93
C SER A 79 -1.07 -14.45 15.29
N LEU A 80 -2.29 -13.94 15.43
CA LEU A 80 -2.79 -13.41 16.70
C LEU A 80 -2.84 -14.47 17.82
N ASP A 81 -2.77 -15.75 17.47
CA ASP A 81 -2.76 -16.88 18.41
C ASP A 81 -1.34 -17.37 18.75
N GLY A 82 -0.30 -16.63 18.37
CA GLY A 82 1.10 -17.00 18.63
C GLY A 82 1.68 -18.02 17.65
N PHE A 83 1.13 -18.12 16.45
CA PHE A 83 1.65 -19.00 15.41
C PHE A 83 2.98 -18.51 14.87
N THR A 84 3.90 -19.45 14.71
CA THR A 84 5.16 -19.28 14.00
C THR A 84 4.95 -19.67 12.54
N GLN A 85 5.16 -18.73 11.62
CA GLN A 85 5.16 -18.99 10.18
C GLN A 85 6.08 -20.19 9.85
N PRO A 86 5.62 -21.17 9.05
CA PRO A 86 6.47 -22.27 8.62
C PRO A 86 7.69 -21.71 7.87
N PRO A 87 8.90 -22.23 8.15
CA PRO A 87 10.11 -21.81 7.43
C PRO A 87 9.91 -21.93 5.92
N GLY A 88 10.29 -20.89 5.16
CA GLY A 88 10.21 -20.90 3.70
C GLY A 88 8.83 -20.62 3.10
N THR A 89 7.88 -20.08 3.88
CA THR A 89 6.64 -19.53 3.33
C THR A 89 6.72 -18.01 3.23
N ASP A 90 6.08 -17.41 2.23
CA ASP A 90 5.99 -15.95 2.08
C ASP A 90 4.58 -15.52 1.65
N PHE A 91 4.22 -14.26 1.91
CA PHE A 91 3.01 -13.62 1.43
C PHE A 91 3.35 -12.68 0.27
N VAL A 92 2.77 -12.95 -0.89
CA VAL A 92 2.83 -12.04 -2.04
C VAL A 92 1.50 -11.31 -2.15
N PHE A 93 1.56 -9.99 -2.27
CA PHE A 93 0.40 -9.14 -2.53
C PHE A 93 0.58 -8.43 -3.87
N SER A 94 -0.53 -8.31 -4.60
CA SER A 94 -0.63 -7.39 -5.74
C SER A 94 -1.38 -6.15 -5.30
N THR A 95 -0.90 -4.98 -5.71
CA THR A 95 -1.65 -3.74 -5.54
C THR A 95 -2.30 -3.39 -6.85
N PHE A 96 -3.55 -2.94 -6.79
CA PHE A 96 -4.29 -2.44 -7.95
C PHE A 96 -4.39 -0.92 -7.80
N ALA A 97 -4.09 -0.19 -8.88
CA ALA A 97 -4.43 1.21 -8.98
C ALA A 97 -5.80 1.34 -9.64
N ASP A 98 -6.66 2.20 -9.09
CA ASP A 98 -7.87 2.63 -9.79
C ASP A 98 -7.53 3.85 -10.65
N ASP A 99 -7.55 3.69 -11.97
CA ASP A 99 -7.28 4.75 -12.93
C ASP A 99 -8.28 5.93 -12.83
N GLY A 100 -9.41 5.73 -12.13
CA GLY A 100 -10.41 6.76 -11.87
C GLY A 100 -10.09 7.70 -10.71
N VAL A 101 -9.16 7.31 -9.81
CA VAL A 101 -8.74 8.15 -8.68
C VAL A 101 -7.45 8.86 -9.03
N VAL A 102 -7.57 9.99 -9.70
CA VAL A 102 -6.46 10.95 -9.84
C VAL A 102 -6.27 11.60 -8.48
N ALA A 103 -5.46 11.00 -7.62
CA ALA A 103 -4.95 11.73 -6.46
C ALA A 103 -4.16 12.91 -7.02
N GLU A 104 -4.70 14.13 -6.92
CA GLU A 104 -3.94 15.33 -7.23
C GLU A 104 -2.72 15.33 -6.32
N VAL A 105 -1.57 14.96 -6.88
CA VAL A 105 -0.29 15.17 -6.23
C VAL A 105 -0.19 16.68 -6.08
N SER A 106 -0.46 17.18 -4.88
CA SER A 106 -0.25 18.59 -4.56
C SER A 106 1.21 18.88 -4.85
N GLU A 107 1.50 19.51 -5.98
CA GLU A 107 2.88 19.79 -6.41
C GLU A 107 3.53 20.73 -5.37
N PRO A 108 4.39 20.23 -4.47
CA PRO A 108 4.93 21.05 -3.41
C PRO A 108 6.15 21.78 -4.01
N GLY A 109 5.91 22.97 -4.55
CA GLY A 109 6.98 23.95 -4.83
C GLY A 109 7.70 23.86 -6.19
N SER A 110 7.42 22.87 -7.04
CA SER A 110 7.95 22.80 -8.43
C SER A 110 7.57 24.04 -9.25
N LEU A 111 6.31 24.50 -9.16
CA LEU A 111 5.86 25.73 -9.82
C LEU A 111 6.50 26.99 -9.24
N ALA A 112 6.74 27.02 -7.93
CA ALA A 112 7.43 28.14 -7.29
C ALA A 112 8.90 28.22 -7.73
N LEU A 113 9.59 27.08 -7.83
CA LEU A 113 10.95 26.98 -8.34
C LEU A 113 11.04 27.34 -9.83
N LEU A 114 10.08 26.90 -10.64
CA LEU A 114 9.98 27.30 -12.05
C LEU A 114 9.81 28.81 -12.19
N GLY A 115 8.94 29.41 -11.38
CA GLY A 115 8.73 30.87 -11.33
C GLY A 115 10.00 31.63 -10.93
N LEU A 116 10.70 31.19 -9.90
CA LEU A 116 11.98 31.79 -9.47
C LEU A 116 13.07 31.64 -10.53
N GLY A 117 13.14 30.50 -11.21
CA GLY A 117 14.08 30.26 -12.31
C GLY A 117 13.86 31.21 -13.49
N LEU A 118 12.61 31.42 -13.89
CA LEU A 118 12.25 32.36 -14.96
C LEU A 118 12.55 33.81 -14.58
N LEU A 119 12.25 34.22 -13.34
CA LEU A 119 12.59 35.55 -12.83
C LEU A 119 14.11 35.79 -12.81
N GLY A 120 14.91 34.78 -12.43
CA GLY A 120 16.37 34.85 -12.48
C GLY A 120 16.94 35.02 -13.89
N ILE A 121 16.31 34.41 -14.90
CA ILE A 121 16.70 34.55 -16.31
C ILE A 121 16.37 35.96 -16.84
N LEU A 122 15.20 36.50 -16.48
CA LEU A 122 14.77 37.85 -16.90
C LEU A 122 15.62 38.94 -16.24
N ALA A 123 15.95 38.80 -14.96
CA ALA A 123 16.79 39.77 -14.23
C ALA A 123 18.21 39.90 -14.80
N ARG A 124 18.75 38.84 -15.42
CA ARG A 124 20.08 38.87 -16.06
C ARG A 124 20.13 39.64 -17.38
N ARG A 125 19.01 39.91 -18.05
CA ARG A 125 18.98 40.59 -19.37
C ARG A 125 18.96 42.12 -19.31
N GLY A 126 18.89 42.73 -18.13
CA GLY A 126 18.74 44.19 -17.96
C GLY A 126 20.02 45.02 -17.85
N VAL A 127 21.23 44.46 -17.99
CA VAL A 127 22.48 45.18 -17.70
C VAL A 127 23.36 45.36 -18.95
N ARG A 128 23.61 46.65 -19.29
CA ARG A 128 24.44 47.29 -20.35
C ARG A 128 23.60 47.68 -21.58
N TYR A 129 23.55 48.96 -21.98
CA TYR A 129 24.68 49.79 -22.45
C TYR A 129 24.61 51.25 -21.97
N ARG A 130 25.74 51.83 -21.55
CA ARG A 130 25.94 53.29 -21.40
C ARG A 130 26.89 53.72 -22.51
N LEU A 131 26.37 54.47 -23.49
CA LEU A 131 27.16 55.08 -24.56
C LEU A 131 27.90 56.28 -23.97
N HIS A 132 29.23 56.32 -24.06
CA HIS A 132 29.98 57.56 -23.88
C HIS A 132 30.08 58.25 -25.24
N VAL A 133 29.58 59.48 -25.31
CA VAL A 133 29.83 60.47 -26.37
C VAL A 133 30.91 61.42 -25.87
#